data_AF-A0A497J4Z1-F1
#
_entry.id   AF-A0A497J4Z1-F1
#
_cell.length_a   1.000
_cell.length_b   1.000
_cell.length_c   1.000
_cell.angle_alpha   90.00
_cell.angle_beta   90.00
_cell.angle_gamma   90.00
#
_symmetry.space_group_name_H-M   'P 1'
#
loop_
_entity.id
_entity.type
_entity.pdbx_description
1 polymer ?
#
loop_
_entity_poly.entity_id
_entity_poly.type
_entity_poly.pdbx_seq_one_letter_code
_entity_poly.pdbx_strand_id
1 'polypeptide(L)'
;MDYSPYIKAWKKRLEEERKRMEERRRSAQSWAQRIASMLREDFGAKEVWLFGSVLWEGRFSKNSDIDLAVRGIPPSRYIEALVESEKLTGHEFQVDIVPLEDCHPVIRRRVEKEGVRLV
;
A
#
# COMPACT_ATOMS: atom_id res chain seq x y z
N MET A 1 14.72 11.01 -41.43
CA MET A 1 14.24 11.85 -40.32
C MET A 1 14.96 11.38 -39.07
N ASP A 2 15.72 12.24 -38.39
CA ASP A 2 16.47 11.87 -37.18
C ASP A 2 15.57 11.99 -35.94
N TYR A 3 15.26 10.84 -35.33
CA TYR A 3 14.44 10.75 -34.12
C TYR A 3 15.25 10.72 -32.82
N SER A 4 16.57 10.80 -32.89
CA SER A 4 17.47 10.69 -31.72
C SER A 4 17.15 11.70 -30.60
N PRO A 5 16.83 12.98 -30.89
CA PRO A 5 16.43 13.93 -29.85
C PRO A 5 15.13 13.53 -29.13
N TYR A 6 14.15 12.98 -29.86
CA TYR A 6 12.89 12.50 -29.31
C TYR A 6 13.10 11.28 -28.40
N ILE A 7 13.90 10.31 -28.85
CA ILE A 7 14.23 9.11 -28.06
C ILE A 7 14.96 9.49 -26.77
N LYS A 8 15.90 10.43 -26.82
CA LYS A 8 16.65 10.89 -25.63
C LYS A 8 15.73 11.58 -24.62
N ALA A 9 14.85 12.47 -25.08
CA ALA A 9 13.89 13.14 -24.22
C ALA A 9 12.88 12.16 -23.59
N TRP A 10 12.42 11.16 -24.35
CA TRP A 10 11.53 10.12 -23.86
C TRP A 10 12.18 9.25 -22.77
N LYS A 11 13.43 8.78 -22.99
CA LYS A 11 14.18 8.03 -21.99
C LYS A 11 14.35 8.82 -20.68
N LYS A 12 14.65 10.12 -20.78
CA LYS A 12 14.80 10.98 -19.59
C LYS A 12 13.49 11.08 -18.79
N ARG A 13 12.35 11.27 -19.46
CA ARG A 13 11.04 11.33 -18.78
C ARG A 13 10.68 10.01 -18.10
N LEU A 14 10.95 8.88 -18.75
CA LEU A 14 10.73 7.55 -18.15
C LEU A 14 11.57 7.35 -16.89
N GLU A 15 12.82 7.78 -16.90
CA GLU A 15 13.71 7.71 -15.74
C GLU A 15 13.20 8.59 -14.58
N GLU A 16 12.79 9.82 -14.88
CA GLU A 16 12.21 10.76 -13.91
C GLU A 16 10.90 10.23 -13.32
N GLU A 17 10.00 9.68 -14.15
CA GLU A 17 8.75 9.08 -13.70
C GLU A 17 9.02 7.86 -12.82
N ARG A 18 9.96 6.98 -13.20
CA ARG A 18 10.37 5.83 -12.40
C ARG A 18 10.86 6.24 -11.02
N LYS A 19 11.72 7.26 -10.94
CA LYS A 19 12.21 7.80 -9.67
C LYS A 19 11.08 8.34 -8.80
N ARG A 20 10.17 9.12 -9.40
CA ARG A 20 9.00 9.66 -8.70
C ARG A 20 8.08 8.57 -8.16
N MET A 21 7.83 7.51 -8.94
CA MET A 21 7.00 6.39 -8.49
C MET A 21 7.68 5.59 -7.38
N GLU A 22 9.00 5.46 -7.42
CA GLU A 22 9.78 4.82 -6.36
C GLU A 22 9.76 5.63 -5.06
N GLU A 23 9.90 6.95 -5.13
CA GLU A 23 9.74 7.84 -3.98
C GLU A 23 8.33 7.75 -3.39
N ARG A 24 7.31 7.75 -4.25
CA ARG A 24 5.91 7.58 -3.81
C ARG A 24 5.70 6.22 -3.13
N ARG A 25 6.28 5.14 -3.67
CA ARG A 25 6.23 3.79 -3.08
C ARG A 25 6.86 3.77 -1.69
N ARG A 26 8.01 4.41 -1.50
CA ARG A 26 8.67 4.52 -0.18
C ARG A 26 7.82 5.32 0.81
N SER A 27 7.19 6.41 0.36
CA SER A 27 6.23 7.15 1.16
C SER A 27 5.05 6.25 1.59
N ALA A 28 4.48 5.49 0.65
CA ALA A 28 3.42 4.53 0.93
C ALA A 28 3.83 3.47 1.96
N GLN A 29 5.06 2.94 1.89
CA GLN A 29 5.59 2.02 2.91
C GLN A 29 5.70 2.66 4.29
N SER A 30 6.13 3.93 4.36
CA SER A 30 6.19 4.67 5.62
C SER A 30 4.79 4.95 6.18
N TRP A 31 3.80 5.23 5.34
CA TRP A 31 2.41 5.39 5.76
C TRP A 31 1.81 4.07 6.24
N ALA A 32 2.08 2.96 5.55
CA ALA A 32 1.64 1.64 5.96
C ALA A 32 2.10 1.28 7.39
N GLN A 33 3.34 1.61 7.75
CA GLN A 33 3.86 1.45 9.12
C GLN A 33 3.05 2.26 10.14
N ARG A 34 2.76 3.53 9.84
CA ARG A 34 1.97 4.41 10.73
C ARG A 34 0.54 3.92 10.89
N ILE A 35 -0.09 3.54 9.78
CA ILE A 35 -1.45 2.99 9.79
C ILE A 35 -1.47 1.69 10.59
N ALA A 36 -0.49 0.80 10.41
CA ALA A 36 -0.41 -0.45 11.17
C ALA A 36 -0.33 -0.23 12.69
N SER A 37 0.45 0.76 13.14
CA SER A 37 0.50 1.14 14.56
C SER A 37 -0.86 1.63 15.07
N MET A 38 -1.51 2.54 14.35
CA MET A 38 -2.85 3.04 14.70
C MET A 38 -3.88 1.90 14.73
N LEU A 39 -3.89 1.00 13.74
CA LEU A 39 -4.80 -0.14 13.71
C LEU A 39 -4.60 -1.07 14.92
N ARG A 40 -3.36 -1.24 15.38
CA ARG A 40 -3.05 -2.01 16.59
C ARG A 40 -3.54 -1.28 17.84
N GLU A 41 -3.16 -0.03 18.01
CA GLU A 41 -3.35 0.75 19.24
C GLU A 41 -4.81 1.15 19.44
N ASP A 42 -5.46 1.64 18.39
CA ASP A 42 -6.78 2.26 18.49
C ASP A 42 -7.92 1.30 18.10
N PHE A 43 -7.63 0.30 17.25
CA PHE A 43 -8.63 -0.62 16.70
C PHE A 43 -8.47 -2.07 17.15
N GLY A 44 -7.43 -2.37 17.94
CA GLY A 44 -7.21 -3.70 18.52
C GLY A 44 -6.74 -4.76 17.51
N ALA A 45 -6.16 -4.34 16.37
CA ALA A 45 -5.53 -5.27 15.45
C ALA A 45 -4.40 -6.04 16.16
N LYS A 46 -4.46 -7.37 16.08
CA LYS A 46 -3.49 -8.29 16.66
C LYS A 46 -2.29 -8.49 15.75
N GLU A 47 -2.54 -8.47 14.44
CA GLU A 47 -1.54 -8.68 13.42
C GLU A 47 -1.88 -7.80 12.21
N VAL A 48 -0.87 -7.18 11.63
CA VAL A 48 -1.02 -6.33 10.45
C VAL A 48 0.10 -6.65 9.45
N TRP A 49 -0.27 -6.88 8.20
CA TRP A 49 0.68 -7.17 7.11
C TRP A 49 0.49 -6.19 5.97
N LEU A 50 1.59 -5.66 5.47
CA LEU A 50 1.64 -4.97 4.20
C LEU A 50 1.75 -6.00 3.07
N PHE A 51 0.92 -5.87 2.04
CA PHE A 51 1.03 -6.71 0.85
C PHE A 51 0.79 -5.92 -0.42
N GLY A 52 0.63 -6.60 -1.55
CA GLY A 52 0.24 -5.94 -2.79
C GLY A 52 1.36 -5.17 -3.50
N SER A 53 0.98 -4.13 -4.23
CA SER A 53 1.87 -3.49 -5.22
C SER A 53 3.06 -2.75 -4.59
N VAL A 54 2.87 -2.22 -3.38
CA VAL A 54 3.84 -1.39 -2.63
C VAL A 54 5.13 -2.13 -2.25
N LEU A 55 5.09 -3.46 -2.18
CA LEU A 55 6.25 -4.29 -1.88
C LEU A 55 7.22 -4.44 -3.06
N TRP A 56 6.80 -4.12 -4.28
CA TRP A 56 7.56 -4.44 -5.49
C TRP A 56 7.93 -3.18 -6.27
N GLU A 57 9.23 -2.98 -6.46
CA GLU A 57 9.74 -1.92 -7.34
C GLU A 57 9.15 -2.04 -8.75
N GLY A 58 8.75 -0.90 -9.32
CA GLY A 58 8.15 -0.85 -10.66
C GLY A 58 6.71 -1.35 -10.77
N ARG A 59 6.08 -1.85 -9.69
CA ARG A 59 4.64 -2.22 -9.69
C ARG A 59 3.75 -1.19 -9.01
N PHE A 60 4.32 -0.29 -8.22
CA PHE A 60 3.59 0.80 -7.59
C PHE A 60 3.43 1.98 -8.55
N SER A 61 2.22 2.49 -8.69
CA SER A 61 1.86 3.54 -9.63
C SER A 61 1.14 4.70 -8.92
N LYS A 62 0.85 5.76 -9.67
CA LYS A 62 0.06 6.90 -9.17
C LYS A 62 -1.33 6.52 -8.63
N ASN A 63 -1.91 5.43 -9.13
CA ASN A 63 -3.25 4.96 -8.75
C ASN A 63 -3.19 3.77 -7.78
N SER A 64 -2.00 3.41 -7.30
CA SER A 64 -1.85 2.32 -6.35
C SER A 64 -2.28 2.76 -4.96
N ASP A 65 -2.94 1.84 -4.29
CA ASP A 65 -3.38 1.86 -2.89
C ASP A 65 -2.31 1.29 -1.95
N ILE A 66 -2.55 1.46 -0.66
CA ILE A 66 -1.83 0.78 0.41
C ILE A 66 -2.68 -0.41 0.86
N ASP A 67 -2.27 -1.62 0.48
CA ASP A 67 -2.94 -2.86 0.84
C ASP A 67 -2.46 -3.38 2.23
N LEU A 68 -3.36 -3.42 3.21
CA LEU A 68 -3.09 -3.93 4.55
C LEU A 68 -4.00 -5.11 4.86
N ALA A 69 -3.42 -6.27 5.16
CA ALA A 69 -4.17 -7.38 5.74
C ALA A 69 -4.13 -7.26 7.26
N VAL A 70 -5.24 -7.55 7.93
CA VAL A 70 -5.37 -7.39 9.39
C VAL A 70 -6.01 -8.61 10.02
N ARG A 71 -5.70 -8.86 11.29
CA ARG A 71 -6.43 -9.80 12.15
C ARG A 71 -6.82 -9.12 13.45
N GLY A 72 -8.04 -9.34 13.91
CA GLY A 72 -8.51 -8.92 15.22
C GLY A 72 -9.28 -7.60 15.27
N ILE A 73 -9.45 -6.89 14.15
CA ILE A 73 -10.34 -5.72 14.09
C ILE A 73 -11.80 -6.21 14.09
N PRO A 74 -12.63 -5.77 15.06
CA PRO A 74 -14.04 -6.14 15.07
C PRO A 74 -14.78 -5.62 13.83
N PRO A 75 -15.69 -6.40 13.21
CA PRO A 75 -16.44 -5.97 12.03
C PRO A 75 -17.18 -4.63 12.20
N SER A 76 -17.66 -4.34 13.41
CA SER A 76 -18.34 -3.08 13.74
C SER A 76 -17.45 -1.84 13.65
N ARG A 77 -16.12 -2.00 13.72
CA ARG A 77 -15.14 -0.91 13.64
C ARG A 77 -14.37 -0.86 12.33
N TYR A 78 -14.67 -1.77 11.40
CA TYR A 78 -13.96 -1.87 10.12
C TYR A 78 -14.05 -0.60 9.29
N ILE A 79 -15.25 -0.03 9.15
CA ILE A 79 -15.46 1.20 8.37
C ILE A 79 -14.75 2.40 9.02
N GLU A 80 -14.77 2.49 10.34
CA GLU A 80 -14.06 3.51 11.10
C GLU A 80 -12.54 3.39 10.87
N ALA A 81 -11.99 2.18 10.96
CA ALA A 81 -10.58 1.90 10.71
C ALA A 81 -10.13 2.30 9.30
N LEU A 82 -10.95 2.01 8.29
CA LEU A 82 -10.69 2.38 6.90
C LEU A 82 -10.63 3.91 6.73
N VAL A 83 -11.64 4.62 7.23
CA VAL A 83 -11.75 6.08 7.13
C VAL A 83 -10.61 6.77 7.87
N GLU A 84 -10.29 6.35 9.09
CA GLU A 84 -9.18 6.94 9.85
C GLU A 84 -7.82 6.65 9.20
N SER A 85 -7.65 5.50 8.56
CA SER A 85 -6.44 5.19 7.78
C SER A 85 -6.24 6.14 6.61
N GLU A 86 -7.28 6.40 5.81
CA GLU A 86 -7.18 7.35 4.69
C GLU A 86 -6.95 8.78 5.19
N LYS A 87 -7.67 9.20 6.24
CA LYS A 87 -7.47 10.51 6.88
C LYS A 87 -6.05 10.69 7.40
N LEU A 88 -5.46 9.65 7.99
CA LEU A 88 -4.10 9.69 8.52
C LEU A 88 -3.08 10.03 7.43
N THR A 89 -3.31 9.58 6.19
CA THR A 89 -2.47 9.95 5.03
C THR A 89 -2.78 11.33 4.45
N GLY A 90 -3.72 12.08 5.02
CA GLY A 90 -4.25 13.30 4.42
C GLY A 90 -4.94 13.07 3.08
N HIS A 91 -5.49 11.86 2.88
CA HIS A 91 -6.03 11.38 1.60
C HIS A 91 -5.01 11.37 0.44
N GLU A 92 -3.71 11.36 0.74
CA GLU A 92 -2.68 11.20 -0.28
C GLU A 92 -2.68 9.78 -0.88
N PHE A 93 -3.08 8.79 -0.08
CA PHE A 93 -3.19 7.39 -0.47
C PHE A 93 -4.57 6.84 -0.15
N GLN A 94 -5.12 6.07 -1.08
CA GLN A 94 -6.18 5.13 -0.77
C GLN A 94 -5.59 3.98 0.06
N VAL A 95 -6.36 3.49 1.02
CA VAL A 95 -5.97 2.39 1.88
C VAL A 95 -7.00 1.28 1.72
N ASP A 96 -6.56 0.07 1.42
CA ASP A 96 -7.42 -1.12 1.47
C ASP A 96 -7.07 -1.93 2.72
N ILE A 97 -8.08 -2.26 3.52
CA ILE A 97 -7.92 -3.07 4.72
C ILE A 97 -8.63 -4.39 4.48
N VAL A 98 -7.90 -5.50 4.54
CA VAL A 98 -8.45 -6.83 4.30
C VAL A 98 -8.46 -7.64 5.60
N PRO A 99 -9.63 -7.92 6.20
CA PRO A 99 -9.74 -8.80 7.35
C PRO A 99 -9.36 -10.23 6.95
N LEU A 100 -8.31 -10.78 7.55
CA LEU A 100 -7.83 -12.12 7.24
C LEU A 100 -8.82 -13.20 7.65
N GLU A 101 -9.69 -12.94 8.61
CA GLU A 101 -10.72 -13.86 9.09
C GLU A 101 -11.68 -14.25 7.95
N ASP A 102 -12.09 -13.28 7.14
CA ASP A 102 -13.19 -13.40 6.19
C ASP A 102 -12.78 -13.19 4.72
N CYS A 103 -11.49 -12.96 4.43
CA CYS A 103 -11.03 -12.72 3.07
C CYS A 103 -11.03 -13.99 2.20
N HIS A 104 -11.15 -13.77 0.88
CA HIS A 104 -11.10 -14.86 -0.09
C HIS A 104 -9.78 -15.65 0.02
N PRO A 105 -9.77 -17.00 -0.06
CA PRO A 105 -8.57 -17.81 0.16
C PRO A 105 -7.37 -17.45 -0.72
N VAL A 106 -7.61 -16.91 -1.91
CA VAL A 106 -6.54 -16.43 -2.81
C VAL A 106 -5.80 -15.24 -2.20
N ILE A 107 -6.51 -14.30 -1.57
CA ILE A 107 -5.90 -13.14 -0.91
C ILE A 107 -5.12 -13.60 0.32
N ARG A 108 -5.71 -14.47 1.15
CA ARG A 108 -5.02 -15.05 2.30
C ARG A 108 -3.69 -15.70 1.91
N ARG A 109 -3.69 -16.57 0.90
CA ARG A 109 -2.47 -17.20 0.39
C ARG A 109 -1.44 -16.20 -0.13
N ARG A 110 -1.90 -15.12 -0.76
CA ARG A 110 -1.01 -14.06 -1.25
C ARG A 110 -0.34 -13.33 -0.09
N VAL A 111 -1.10 -12.97 0.95
CA VAL A 111 -0.57 -12.35 2.17
C VAL A 111 0.41 -13.28 2.87
N GLU A 112 0.09 -14.57 3.00
CA GLU A 112 0.98 -15.55 3.63
C GLU A 112 2.31 -15.74 2.87
N LYS A 113 2.26 -15.66 1.53
CA LYS A 113 3.44 -15.89 0.68
C LYS A 113 4.31 -14.63 0.49
N GLU A 114 3.68 -13.47 0.33
CA GLU A 114 4.34 -12.24 -0.11
C GLU A 114 4.29 -11.13 0.94
N GLY A 115 3.40 -11.21 1.93
CA GLY A 115 3.14 -10.15 2.88
C GLY A 115 4.30 -9.94 3.85
N VAL A 116 4.52 -8.67 4.21
CA VAL A 116 5.50 -8.26 5.21
C VAL A 116 4.75 -7.87 6.47
N ARG A 117 5.00 -8.59 7.58
CA ARG A 117 4.40 -8.28 8.87
C ARG A 117 4.94 -6.96 9.42
N LEU A 118 4.03 -6.07 9.82
CA LEU A 118 4.32 -4.77 10.41
C LEU A 118 4.07 -4.77 11.94
N VAL A 119 3.07 -5.53 12.39
CA VAL A 119 2.69 -5.77 13.79
C VAL A 119 2.41 -7.25 14.00
#